data_AF-A0A1T2LBC7-F1
#
_entry.id   AF-A0A1T2LBC7-F1
#
_cell.length_a   1.000
_cell.length_b   1.000
_cell.length_c   1.000
_cell.angle_alpha   90.00
_cell.angle_beta   90.00
_cell.angle_gamma   90.00
#
_symmetry.space_group_name_H-M   'P 1'
#
loop_
_entity.id
_entity.type
_entity.pdbx_description
1 polymer ?
#
loop_
_entity_poly.entity_id
_entity_poly.type
_entity_poly.pdbx_seq_one_letter_code
_entity_poly.pdbx_strand_id
1 'polypeptide(L)'
;MTEQETEQVRIIKKYPNRRLYDTEESRYITLPEVRELVVKNTPMKVVDTNSGEDITRNILLQIIIEQESDSDPLFSNDNLQNFIRYYSDTSHQGFSMFIDRSLHFFQDQQEAIQSQMQDLMTGGSPMKFWSDLGEKNVDLWKSMQNDFFSAMGVNTKKEK
;
A
#
# COMPACT_ATOMS: atom_id res chain seq x y z
N MET A 1 -11.33 -16.29 -23.71
CA MET A 1 -10.78 -14.99 -24.11
C MET A 1 -11.51 -13.96 -23.27
N THR A 2 -10.94 -13.59 -22.13
CA THR A 2 -11.49 -12.57 -21.25
C THR A 2 -11.08 -11.22 -21.83
N GLU A 3 -12.06 -10.47 -22.33
CA GLU A 3 -11.89 -9.06 -22.67
C GLU A 3 -11.49 -8.33 -21.38
N GLN A 4 -10.26 -7.80 -21.35
CA GLN A 4 -9.87 -6.83 -20.34
C GLN A 4 -10.64 -5.55 -20.67
N GLU A 5 -11.63 -5.20 -19.86
CA GLU A 5 -12.19 -3.84 -19.86
C GLU A 5 -11.02 -2.87 -19.73
N THR A 6 -10.72 -2.14 -20.80
CA THR A 6 -9.81 -1.00 -20.72
C THR A 6 -10.46 0.01 -19.82
N GLU A 7 -10.05 0.04 -18.55
CA GLU A 7 -10.43 1.05 -17.58
C GLU A 7 -10.23 2.43 -18.23
N GLN A 8 -11.33 3.14 -18.49
CA GLN A 8 -11.30 4.37 -19.26
C GLN A 8 -10.60 5.45 -18.42
N VAL A 9 -9.37 5.82 -18.80
CA VAL A 9 -8.60 6.84 -18.09
C VAL A 9 -9.32 8.19 -18.15
N ARG A 10 -9.70 8.71 -16.97
CA ARG A 10 -10.39 9.99 -16.81
C ARG A 10 -9.47 11.16 -17.16
N ILE A 11 -9.91 12.03 -18.07
CA ILE A 11 -9.09 13.14 -18.55
C ILE A 11 -9.47 14.43 -17.83
N ILE A 12 -8.46 15.06 -17.21
CA ILE A 12 -8.56 16.39 -16.61
C ILE A 12 -7.77 17.36 -17.50
N LYS A 13 -8.41 18.46 -17.91
CA LYS A 13 -7.79 19.51 -18.73
C LYS A 13 -7.34 20.67 -17.85
N LYS A 14 -6.06 21.04 -17.92
CA LYS A 14 -5.54 22.23 -17.25
C LYS A 14 -5.52 23.41 -18.19
N TYR A 15 -6.20 24.48 -17.77
CA TYR A 15 -6.23 25.76 -18.47
C TYR A 15 -5.23 26.75 -17.84
N PRO A 16 -4.72 27.73 -18.62
CA PRO A 16 -3.67 28.64 -18.16
C PRO A 16 -4.03 29.49 -16.92
N ASN A 17 -5.30 29.73 -16.64
CA ASN A 17 -5.78 30.47 -15.47
C ASN A 17 -5.88 29.62 -14.19
N ARG A 18 -5.02 28.59 -14.05
CA ARG A 18 -5.00 27.61 -12.95
C ARG A 18 -6.26 26.75 -12.82
N ARG A 19 -7.21 26.82 -13.75
CA ARG A 19 -8.45 26.01 -13.71
C ARG A 19 -8.19 24.59 -14.20
N LEU A 20 -8.82 23.63 -13.54
CA LEU A 20 -8.85 22.23 -13.94
C LEU A 20 -10.28 21.90 -14.36
N TYR A 21 -10.45 21.22 -15.49
CA TYR A 21 -11.74 20.83 -16.03
C TYR A 21 -11.80 19.32 -16.18
N ASP A 22 -12.80 18.72 -15.55
CA ASP A 22 -13.08 17.31 -15.64
C ASP A 22 -13.91 17.02 -16.89
N THR A 23 -13.40 16.17 -17.78
CA THR A 23 -14.11 15.83 -19.01
C THR A 23 -15.23 14.81 -18.80
N GLU A 24 -15.21 14.06 -17.70
CA GLU A 24 -16.23 13.06 -17.39
C GLU A 24 -17.44 13.72 -16.71
N GLU A 25 -17.20 14.55 -15.70
CA GLU A 25 -18.25 15.32 -15.02
C GLU A 25 -18.60 16.64 -15.73
N SER A 26 -17.89 16.98 -16.81
CA SER A 26 -18.10 18.18 -17.62
C SER A 26 -18.13 19.49 -16.82
N ARG A 27 -17.30 19.59 -15.78
CA ARG A 27 -17.25 20.76 -14.88
C ARG A 27 -15.84 21.13 -14.46
N TYR A 28 -15.69 22.35 -13.97
CA TYR A 28 -14.46 22.76 -13.30
C TYR A 28 -14.35 22.09 -11.93
N ILE A 29 -13.15 21.63 -11.63
CA ILE A 29 -12.79 21.00 -10.36
C ILE A 29 -11.58 21.71 -9.75
N THR A 30 -11.42 21.54 -8.46
CA THR A 30 -10.33 22.08 -7.65
C THR A 30 -9.20 21.04 -7.47
N LEU A 31 -8.03 21.46 -7.00
CA LEU A 31 -6.93 20.54 -6.70
C LEU A 31 -7.29 19.50 -5.61
N PRO A 32 -8.02 19.87 -4.52
CA PRO A 32 -8.52 18.89 -3.56
C PRO A 32 -9.46 17.84 -4.15
N GLU A 33 -10.30 18.20 -5.13
CA GLU A 33 -11.15 17.22 -5.83
C GLU A 33 -10.34 16.28 -6.71
N VAL A 34 -9.28 16.77 -7.36
CA VAL A 34 -8.32 15.89 -8.07
C VAL A 34 -7.64 14.92 -7.10
N ARG A 35 -7.25 15.39 -5.92
CA ARG A 35 -6.71 14.52 -4.87
C ARG A 35 -7.70 13.43 -4.49
N GLU A 36 -9.00 13.73 -4.40
CA GLU A 36 -10.01 12.69 -4.12
C GLU A 36 -10.06 11.61 -5.20
N LEU A 37 -9.87 11.97 -6.48
CA LEU A 37 -9.79 10.98 -7.56
C LEU A 37 -8.60 10.02 -7.34
N VAL A 38 -7.45 10.57 -6.94
CA VAL A 38 -6.24 9.78 -6.63
C VAL A 38 -6.48 8.86 -5.42
N VAL A 39 -7.11 9.36 -4.35
CA VAL A 39 -7.44 8.57 -3.15
C VAL A 39 -8.43 7.45 -3.47
N LYS A 40 -9.36 7.68 -4.40
CA LYS A 40 -10.30 6.66 -4.90
C LYS A 40 -9.67 5.68 -5.88
N ASN A 41 -8.35 5.78 -6.10
CA ASN A 41 -7.60 4.98 -7.08
C ASN A 41 -8.20 5.05 -8.49
N THR A 42 -8.78 6.20 -8.87
CA THR A 42 -9.39 6.41 -10.19
C THR A 42 -8.29 6.67 -11.23
N PRO A 43 -8.18 5.85 -12.30
CA PRO A 43 -7.19 6.09 -13.35
C PRO A 43 -7.44 7.44 -14.01
N MET A 44 -6.48 8.36 -13.90
CA MET A 44 -6.63 9.71 -14.42
C MET A 44 -5.36 10.25 -15.06
N LYS A 45 -5.54 11.19 -15.99
CA LYS A 45 -4.46 11.91 -16.66
C LYS A 45 -4.80 13.39 -16.75
N VAL A 46 -3.82 14.24 -16.46
CA VAL A 46 -3.95 15.68 -16.63
C VAL A 46 -3.21 16.15 -17.86
N VAL A 47 -3.92 16.86 -18.74
CA VAL A 47 -3.39 17.38 -20.00
C VAL A 47 -3.45 18.90 -20.01
N ASP A 48 -2.35 19.56 -20.35
CA ASP A 48 -2.33 21.01 -20.56
C ASP A 48 -3.06 21.35 -21.87
N THR A 49 -4.03 22.26 -21.83
CA THR A 49 -4.80 22.62 -23.03
C THR A 49 -4.02 23.45 -24.04
N ASN A 50 -2.95 24.13 -23.62
CA ASN A 50 -2.13 24.97 -24.50
C ASN A 50 -1.08 24.14 -25.24
N SER A 51 -0.37 23.27 -24.52
CA SER A 51 0.71 22.44 -25.10
C SER A 51 0.25 21.06 -25.54
N GLY A 52 -0.85 20.54 -24.98
CA GLY A 52 -1.29 19.16 -25.18
C GLY A 52 -0.45 18.13 -24.40
N GLU A 53 0.49 18.58 -23.57
CA GLU A 53 1.40 17.70 -22.84
C GLU A 53 0.72 17.04 -21.64
N ASP A 54 1.20 15.84 -21.30
CA ASP A 54 0.85 15.17 -20.05
C ASP A 54 1.61 15.82 -18.89
N ILE A 55 0.85 16.47 -18.02
CA ILE A 55 1.34 17.18 -16.85
C ILE A 55 0.88 16.51 -15.55
N THR A 56 0.45 15.26 -15.62
CA THR A 56 -0.06 14.49 -14.47
C THR A 56 0.94 14.52 -13.31
N ARG A 57 2.23 14.26 -13.60
CA ARG A 57 3.31 14.34 -12.59
C ARG A 57 3.39 15.71 -11.90
N ASN A 58 3.24 16.79 -12.65
CA ASN A 58 3.31 18.14 -12.10
C ASN A 58 2.14 18.41 -11.14
N ILE A 59 0.94 17.95 -11.49
CA ILE A 59 -0.25 18.09 -10.64
C ILE A 59 -0.16 17.23 -9.38
N LEU A 60 0.32 15.98 -9.50
CA LEU A 60 0.53 15.12 -8.33
C LEU A 60 1.55 15.71 -7.35
N LEU A 61 2.64 16.29 -7.86
CA LEU A 61 3.61 17.01 -7.02
C LEU A 61 2.98 18.23 -6.34
N GLN A 62 2.13 18.98 -7.05
CA GLN A 62 1.43 20.13 -6.47
C GLN A 62 0.49 19.68 -5.33
N ILE A 63 -0.24 18.56 -5.51
CA ILE A 63 -1.09 17.98 -4.47
C ILE A 63 -0.27 17.61 -3.23
N ILE A 64 0.89 16.97 -3.41
CA ILE A 64 1.78 16.62 -2.30
C ILE A 64 2.25 17.87 -1.56
N ILE A 65 2.66 18.92 -2.27
CA ILE A 65 3.11 20.18 -1.63
C ILE A 65 1.99 20.84 -0.82
N GLU A 66 0.76 20.82 -1.32
CA GLU A 66 -0.40 21.37 -0.60
C GLU A 66 -0.69 20.56 0.66
N GLN A 67 -0.64 19.22 0.60
CA GLN A 67 -0.79 18.34 1.76
C GLN A 67 0.30 18.54 2.82
N GLU A 68 1.56 18.70 2.41
CA GLU A 68 2.67 18.93 3.35
C GLU A 68 2.61 20.30 4.04
N SER A 69 1.81 21.23 3.51
CA SER A 69 1.60 22.56 4.10
C SER A 69 0.53 22.56 5.20
N ASP A 70 -0.21 21.46 5.36
CA ASP A 70 -1.20 21.26 6.43
C ASP A 70 -0.54 20.87 7.77
N SER A 71 -1.32 20.63 8.82
CA SER A 71 -0.83 20.51 10.20
C SER A 71 -0.06 19.22 10.54
N ASP A 72 -0.07 18.20 9.67
CA ASP A 72 0.57 16.90 9.91
C ASP A 72 1.36 16.44 8.66
N PRO A 73 2.59 16.95 8.45
CA PRO A 73 3.40 16.64 7.28
C PRO A 73 3.92 15.21 7.33
N LEU A 74 3.87 14.51 6.20
CA LEU A 74 4.36 13.14 6.09
C LEU A 74 5.90 13.10 6.02
N PHE A 75 6.53 14.13 5.46
CA PHE A 75 7.97 14.17 5.26
C PHE A 75 8.68 15.04 6.30
N SER A 76 9.67 14.46 6.99
CA SER A 76 10.60 15.25 7.81
C SER A 76 11.54 16.09 6.94
N ASN A 77 12.06 17.19 7.50
CA ASN A 77 13.07 18.02 6.82
C ASN A 77 14.32 17.22 6.40
N ASP A 78 14.71 16.22 7.18
CA ASP A 78 15.83 15.34 6.85
C ASP A 78 15.51 14.46 5.63
N ASN A 79 14.28 13.93 5.56
CA ASN A 79 13.82 13.17 4.40
C ASN A 79 13.81 14.02 3.13
N LEU A 80 13.30 15.25 3.20
CA LEU A 80 13.27 16.18 2.07
C LEU A 80 14.69 16.52 1.57
N GLN A 81 15.63 16.81 2.49
CA GLN A 81 17.03 17.04 2.12
C GLN A 81 17.67 15.81 1.48
N ASN A 82 17.41 14.63 2.02
CA ASN A 82 17.91 13.39 1.46
C ASN A 82 17.33 13.12 0.06
N PHE A 83 16.03 13.35 -0.16
CA PHE A 83 15.44 13.29 -1.50
C PHE A 83 16.20 14.19 -2.47
N ILE A 84 16.39 15.47 -2.13
CA ILE A 84 17.11 16.43 -2.98
C ILE A 84 18.54 15.96 -3.29
N ARG A 85 19.27 15.45 -2.29
CA ARG A 85 20.64 14.96 -2.45
C ARG A 85 20.72 13.73 -3.36
N TYR A 86 19.81 12.77 -3.19
CA TYR A 86 19.80 11.55 -4.01
C TYR A 86 19.40 11.82 -5.47
N TYR A 87 18.59 12.86 -5.73
CA TYR A 87 18.34 13.32 -7.10
C TYR A 87 19.57 13.97 -7.76
N SER A 88 20.48 14.54 -6.98
CA SER A 88 21.71 15.19 -7.48
C SER A 88 22.89 14.22 -7.64
N ASP A 89 22.85 13.06 -6.97
CA ASP A 89 23.93 12.09 -7.03
C ASP A 89 23.79 11.16 -8.25
N THR A 90 24.92 10.69 -8.77
CA THR A 90 25.01 9.67 -9.82
C THR A 90 24.31 8.34 -9.48
N SER A 91 23.90 8.15 -8.22
CA SER A 91 23.21 6.97 -7.69
C SER A 91 21.66 7.03 -7.70
N HIS A 92 21.04 8.05 -8.33
CA HIS A 92 19.57 8.25 -8.38
C HIS A 92 18.74 7.00 -8.75
N GLN A 93 19.28 6.10 -9.57
CA GLN A 93 18.60 4.86 -9.98
C GLN A 93 18.39 3.90 -8.81
N GLY A 94 19.41 3.71 -7.96
CA GLY A 94 19.34 2.81 -6.82
C GLY A 94 18.33 3.28 -5.77
N PHE A 95 18.30 4.59 -5.52
CA PHE A 95 17.33 5.19 -4.61
C PHE A 95 15.89 5.06 -5.11
N SER A 96 15.66 5.33 -6.41
CA SER A 96 14.34 5.21 -7.03
C SER A 96 13.79 3.78 -6.93
N MET A 97 14.62 2.76 -7.22
CA MET A 97 14.24 1.35 -7.07
C MET A 97 13.94 0.96 -5.62
N PHE A 98 14.71 1.49 -4.67
CA PHE A 98 14.50 1.22 -3.24
C PHE A 98 13.15 1.77 -2.76
N ILE A 99 12.82 3.02 -3.09
CA ILE A 99 11.55 3.63 -2.72
C ILE A 99 10.38 2.88 -3.35
N ASP A 100 10.47 2.56 -4.64
CA ASP A 100 9.43 1.79 -5.34
C ASP A 100 9.17 0.44 -4.65
N ARG A 101 10.23 -0.33 -4.36
CA ARG A 101 10.11 -1.61 -3.64
C ARG A 101 9.57 -1.46 -2.23
N SER A 102 9.96 -0.41 -1.52
CA SER A 102 9.50 -0.15 -0.14
C SER A 102 8.02 0.22 -0.10
N LEU A 103 7.54 1.00 -1.09
CA LEU A 103 6.13 1.35 -1.23
C LEU A 103 5.27 0.13 -1.56
N HIS A 104 5.69 -0.71 -2.51
CA HIS A 104 4.99 -1.97 -2.82
C HIS A 104 4.92 -2.89 -1.60
N PHE A 105 6.05 -3.07 -0.88
CA PHE A 105 6.07 -3.87 0.34
C PHE A 105 5.10 -3.36 1.41
N PHE A 106 4.99 -2.04 1.57
CA PHE A 106 4.06 -1.44 2.52
C PHE A 106 2.58 -1.67 2.12
N GLN A 107 2.27 -1.57 0.82
CA GLN A 107 0.94 -1.87 0.28
C GLN A 107 0.56 -3.35 0.52
N ASP A 108 1.45 -4.27 0.16
CA ASP A 108 1.25 -5.72 0.37
C ASP A 108 1.00 -6.04 1.87
N GLN A 109 1.75 -5.39 2.76
CA GLN A 109 1.60 -5.57 4.20
C GLN A 109 0.25 -5.04 4.71
N GLN A 110 -0.20 -3.88 4.23
CA GLN A 110 -1.48 -3.29 4.61
C GLN A 110 -2.65 -4.19 4.18
N GLU A 111 -2.61 -4.71 2.96
CA GLU A 111 -3.61 -5.66 2.43
C GLU A 111 -3.62 -6.98 3.21
N ALA A 112 -2.44 -7.52 3.55
CA ALA A 112 -2.31 -8.73 4.35
C ALA A 112 -2.88 -8.57 5.76
N ILE A 113 -2.70 -7.41 6.39
CA ILE A 113 -3.28 -7.12 7.72
C ILE A 113 -4.80 -6.96 7.62
N GLN A 114 -5.29 -6.23 6.61
CA GLN A 114 -6.72 -6.00 6.41
C GLN A 114 -7.47 -7.31 6.15
N SER A 115 -6.92 -8.19 5.30
CA SER A 115 -7.51 -9.50 5.02
C SER A 115 -7.52 -10.42 6.24
N GLN A 116 -6.43 -10.46 7.03
CA GLN A 116 -6.40 -11.21 8.30
C GLN A 116 -7.43 -10.69 9.30
N MET A 117 -7.56 -9.37 9.43
CA MET A 117 -8.54 -8.75 10.31
C MET A 117 -9.98 -9.01 9.84
N GLN A 118 -10.23 -8.99 8.53
CA GLN A 118 -11.53 -9.32 7.95
C GLN A 118 -11.88 -10.80 8.16
N ASP A 119 -10.93 -11.73 8.03
CA ASP A 119 -11.12 -13.16 8.30
C ASP A 119 -11.44 -13.42 9.79
N LEU A 120 -10.74 -12.73 10.69
CA LEU A 120 -11.04 -12.72 12.13
C LEU A 120 -12.43 -12.15 12.45
N MET A 121 -12.93 -11.17 11.69
CA MET A 121 -14.25 -10.56 11.93
C MET A 121 -15.41 -11.26 11.22
N THR A 122 -15.17 -11.93 10.09
CA THR A 122 -16.23 -12.50 9.24
C THR A 122 -16.24 -14.03 9.18
N GLY A 123 -15.12 -14.69 9.51
CA GLY A 123 -14.94 -16.14 9.31
C GLY A 123 -14.49 -16.95 10.54
N GLY A 124 -13.97 -16.32 11.59
CA GLY A 124 -13.49 -17.03 12.78
C GLY A 124 -13.92 -16.33 14.06
N SER A 125 -14.89 -16.92 14.77
CA SER A 125 -15.04 -16.66 16.22
C SER A 125 -13.62 -16.64 16.83
N PRO A 126 -13.24 -15.67 17.67
CA PRO A 126 -11.92 -15.59 18.29
C PRO A 126 -11.42 -16.95 18.78
N MET A 127 -12.34 -17.82 19.20
CA MET A 127 -12.11 -19.21 19.56
C MET A 127 -11.34 -20.06 18.53
N LYS A 128 -11.53 -19.87 17.22
CA LYS A 128 -10.84 -20.62 16.15
C LYS A 128 -9.38 -20.17 15.99
N PHE A 129 -9.12 -18.87 16.10
CA PHE A 129 -7.75 -18.34 16.16
C PHE A 129 -7.01 -18.84 17.41
N TRP A 130 -7.68 -18.85 18.57
CA TRP A 130 -7.13 -19.43 19.80
C TRP A 130 -6.93 -20.95 19.72
N SER A 131 -7.83 -21.69 19.04
CA SER A 131 -7.69 -23.13 18.86
C SER A 131 -6.53 -23.48 17.92
N ASP A 132 -6.37 -22.77 16.80
CA ASP A 132 -5.30 -23.06 15.83
C ASP A 132 -3.91 -22.77 16.40
N LEU A 133 -3.77 -21.73 17.25
CA LEU A 133 -2.55 -21.46 18.01
C LEU A 133 -2.33 -22.50 19.12
N GLY A 134 -3.39 -22.93 19.79
CA GLY A 134 -3.34 -23.96 20.82
C GLY A 134 -2.94 -25.33 20.27
N GLU A 135 -3.50 -25.75 19.14
CA GLU A 135 -3.26 -27.05 18.51
C GLU A 135 -1.81 -27.17 18.03
N LYS A 136 -1.29 -26.13 17.36
CA LYS A 136 0.12 -26.08 16.94
C LYS A 136 1.10 -26.08 18.12
N ASN A 137 0.77 -25.40 19.22
CA ASN A 137 1.63 -25.38 20.41
C ASN A 137 1.57 -26.72 21.16
N VAL A 138 0.38 -27.32 21.32
CA VAL A 138 0.20 -28.60 22.01
C VAL A 138 1.00 -29.71 21.33
N ASP A 139 1.09 -29.75 20.00
CA ASP A 139 1.86 -30.77 19.29
C ASP A 139 3.38 -30.60 19.43
N LEU A 140 3.86 -29.35 19.51
CA LEU A 140 5.26 -29.05 19.84
C LEU A 140 5.60 -29.47 21.29
N TRP A 141 4.69 -29.21 22.24
CA TRP A 141 4.85 -29.65 23.63
C TRP A 141 4.78 -31.17 23.78
N LYS A 142 3.88 -31.84 23.05
CA LYS A 142 3.77 -33.30 23.02
C LYS A 142 5.01 -33.96 22.43
N SER A 143 5.53 -33.43 21.33
CA SER A 143 6.76 -33.97 20.71
C SER A 143 7.97 -33.75 21.61
N MET A 144 8.15 -32.57 22.20
CA MET A 144 9.18 -32.32 23.21
C MET A 144 9.04 -33.21 24.45
N GLN A 145 7.82 -33.41 24.94
CA GLN A 145 7.52 -34.30 26.05
C GLN A 145 7.91 -35.75 25.69
N ASN A 146 7.50 -36.22 24.52
CA ASN A 146 7.81 -37.57 24.04
C ASN A 146 9.31 -37.77 23.82
N ASP A 147 10.01 -36.79 23.27
CA ASP A 147 11.47 -36.81 23.08
C ASP A 147 12.19 -36.81 24.43
N PHE A 148 11.71 -36.03 25.39
CA PHE A 148 12.24 -36.00 26.76
C PHE A 148 12.01 -37.33 27.50
N PHE A 149 10.82 -37.94 27.41
CA PHE A 149 10.55 -39.24 28.02
C PHE A 149 11.32 -40.38 27.35
N SER A 150 11.51 -40.28 26.03
CA SER A 150 12.34 -41.22 25.26
C SER A 150 13.82 -41.09 25.63
N ALA A 151 14.32 -39.86 25.80
CA ALA A 151 15.70 -39.57 26.22
C ALA A 151 15.98 -39.96 27.68
N MET A 152 14.97 -39.90 28.56
CA MET A 152 15.07 -40.37 29.96
C MET A 152 14.79 -41.88 30.13
N GLY A 153 14.54 -42.62 29.05
CA GLY A 153 14.44 -44.08 29.09
C GLY A 153 13.17 -44.64 29.75
N VAL A 154 12.08 -43.87 29.86
CA VAL A 154 10.80 -44.36 30.39
C VAL A 154 10.04 -45.10 29.28
N ASN A 155 10.35 -46.38 29.13
CA ASN A 155 9.63 -47.27 28.22
C ASN A 155 8.25 -47.60 28.82
N THR A 156 7.17 -46.99 28.31
CA THR A 156 5.80 -47.40 28.66
C THR A 156 5.39 -48.62 27.84
N LYS A 157 5.94 -49.78 28.21
CA LYS A 157 5.35 -51.06 27.85
C LYS A 157 4.10 -51.28 28.70
N LYS A 158 2.93 -51.37 28.07
CA LYS A 158 1.84 -52.23 28.56
C LYS A 158 1.14 -52.91 27.39
N GLU A 159 1.58 -54.14 27.14
CA GLU A 159 0.81 -55.17 26.44
C GLU A 159 -0.33 -55.64 27.35
N LYS A 160 -1.58 -55.43 26.92
CA LYS A 160 -2.61 -56.47 26.69
C LYS A 160 -3.96 -55.81 26.40
#